data_AF-A0A7S2DQB8-F1
#
_entry.id   AF-A0A7S2DQB8-F1
#
_cell.length_a   1.000
_cell.length_b   1.000
_cell.length_c   1.000
_cell.angle_alpha   90.00
_cell.angle_beta   90.00
_cell.angle_gamma   90.00
#
_symmetry.space_group_name_H-M   'P 1'
#
loop_
_entity.id
_entity.type
_entity.pdbx_description
1 polymer ?
#
loop_
_entity_poly.entity_id
_entity_poly.type
_entity_poly.pdbx_seq_one_letter_code
_entity_poly.pdbx_strand_id
1 'polypeptide(L)'
;HIYIYEQGGAATLGGSHPRVLPTLPDGTLGLSAMEAAFRSDDPHFPVSRLVCLEDTHNLCGGRVLRPDYVQEVASLAQTKGCALHIDGARVWHAAEFLGLPLDQVCPGANSLSVCLSKAIGAPAGSVVVGDSAFIAKARRLRKALGGGMRQS
;
A
#
# COMPACT_ATOMS: atom_id res chain seq x y z
N HIS A 1 -2.15 6.74 5.90
CA HIS A 1 -2.83 7.53 4.85
C HIS A 1 -4.13 6.87 4.41
N ILE A 2 -4.05 5.66 3.83
CA ILE A 2 -5.18 4.88 3.28
C ILE A 2 -6.44 4.86 4.18
N TYR A 3 -6.28 4.65 5.49
CA TYR A 3 -7.42 4.57 6.42
C TYR A 3 -7.98 5.94 6.85
N ILE A 4 -7.11 6.94 7.03
CA ILE A 4 -7.46 8.21 7.70
C ILE A 4 -7.90 9.29 6.71
N TYR A 5 -7.23 9.41 5.56
CA TYR A 5 -7.34 10.58 4.67
C TYR A 5 -8.14 10.33 3.38
N GLU A 6 -8.65 9.11 3.18
CA GLU A 6 -9.34 8.72 1.95
C GLU A 6 -10.87 8.60 2.12
N GLN A 7 -11.43 9.31 3.10
CA GLN A 7 -12.88 9.33 3.38
C GLN A 7 -13.50 7.93 3.53
N GLY A 8 -12.74 6.97 4.05
CA GLY A 8 -13.18 5.58 4.18
C GLY A 8 -13.45 4.88 2.83
N GLY A 9 -12.90 5.36 1.72
CA GLY A 9 -13.18 4.89 0.36
C GLY A 9 -13.04 3.37 0.18
N ALA A 10 -12.08 2.75 0.87
CA ALA A 10 -11.92 1.30 0.85
C ALA A 10 -13.18 0.56 1.34
N ALA A 11 -13.84 1.07 2.39
CA ALA A 11 -15.07 0.49 2.92
C ALA A 11 -16.30 0.94 2.11
N THR A 12 -16.41 2.23 1.82
CA THR A 12 -17.63 2.82 1.21
C THR A 12 -17.76 2.51 -0.28
N LEU A 13 -16.66 2.50 -1.03
CA LEU A 13 -16.65 2.23 -2.47
C LEU A 13 -16.14 0.83 -2.78
N GLY A 14 -15.17 0.34 -2.00
CA GLY A 14 -14.53 -0.95 -2.22
C GLY A 14 -15.19 -2.12 -1.47
N GLY A 15 -16.15 -1.86 -0.58
CA GLY A 15 -16.77 -2.90 0.26
C GLY A 15 -15.78 -3.67 1.14
N SER A 16 -14.58 -3.11 1.35
CA SER A 16 -13.47 -3.78 2.03
C SER A 16 -13.42 -3.39 3.50
N HIS A 17 -13.42 -4.38 4.40
CA HIS A 17 -13.33 -4.13 5.83
C HIS A 17 -11.87 -3.92 6.28
N PRO A 18 -11.47 -2.72 6.73
CA PRO A 18 -10.11 -2.49 7.21
C PRO A 18 -9.90 -3.16 8.58
N ARG A 19 -8.69 -3.69 8.82
CA ARG A 19 -8.22 -4.00 10.18
C ARG A 19 -6.98 -3.15 10.43
N VAL A 20 -7.11 -2.19 11.33
CA VAL A 20 -6.04 -1.23 11.61
C VAL A 20 -5.16 -1.72 12.74
N LEU A 21 -3.87 -1.43 12.63
CA LEU A 21 -2.87 -1.66 13.67
C LEU A 21 -2.19 -0.33 13.99
N PRO A 22 -1.78 -0.10 15.25
CA PRO A 22 -1.01 1.07 15.59
C PRO A 22 0.35 1.04 14.89
N THR A 23 0.70 2.14 14.21
CA THR A 23 2.04 2.34 13.67
C THR A 23 3.02 2.68 14.79
N LEU A 24 4.21 2.06 14.74
CA LEU A 24 5.32 2.37 15.65
C LEU A 24 5.98 3.72 15.27
N PRO A 25 6.74 4.34 16.19
CA PRO A 25 7.35 5.66 15.93
C PRO A 25 8.31 5.72 14.72
N ASP A 26 8.83 4.57 14.29
CA ASP A 26 9.70 4.43 13.12
C ASP A 26 8.93 4.23 11.80
N GLY A 27 7.60 4.21 11.83
CA GLY A 27 6.74 4.01 10.66
C GLY A 27 6.36 2.55 10.40
N THR A 28 6.92 1.60 11.13
CA THR A 28 6.62 0.17 10.96
C THR A 28 5.32 -0.25 11.66
N LEU A 29 4.80 -1.40 11.25
CA LEU A 29 3.81 -2.17 12.01
C LEU A 29 4.53 -3.33 12.71
N GLY A 30 4.29 -3.53 14.00
CA GLY A 30 4.90 -4.64 14.75
C GLY A 30 4.51 -6.00 14.16
N LEU A 31 5.50 -6.83 13.77
CA LEU A 31 5.27 -8.11 13.09
C LEU A 31 4.41 -9.07 13.90
N SER A 32 4.61 -9.15 15.22
CA SER A 32 3.78 -9.99 16.10
C SER A 32 2.34 -9.51 16.17
N ALA A 33 2.12 -8.19 16.24
CA ALA A 33 0.79 -7.61 16.20
C ALA A 33 0.11 -7.84 14.84
N MET A 34 0.88 -7.76 13.74
CA MET A 34 0.42 -8.08 12.40
C MET A 34 0.03 -9.55 12.26
N GLU A 35 0.85 -10.47 12.77
CA GLU A 35 0.54 -11.89 12.74
C GLU A 35 -0.74 -12.22 13.51
N ALA A 36 -0.92 -11.65 14.70
CA ALA A 36 -2.15 -11.76 15.48
C ALA A 36 -3.35 -11.03 14.83
N ALA A 37 -3.11 -10.15 13.86
CA ALA A 37 -4.16 -9.41 13.18
C ALA A 37 -4.89 -10.26 12.12
N PHE A 38 -4.25 -11.27 11.55
CA PHE A 38 -4.88 -12.14 10.56
C PHE A 38 -6.04 -12.91 11.20
N ARG A 39 -7.18 -12.88 10.52
CA ARG A 39 -8.40 -13.56 10.99
C ARG A 39 -8.33 -15.03 10.60
N SER A 40 -8.83 -15.90 11.48
CA SER A 40 -9.01 -17.32 11.17
C SER A 40 -10.08 -17.50 10.10
N ASP A 41 -10.05 -18.67 9.44
CA ASP A 41 -11.11 -19.09 8.54
C ASP A 41 -12.36 -19.49 9.34
N ASP A 42 -13.22 -18.52 9.58
CA ASP A 42 -14.47 -18.67 10.32
C ASP A 42 -15.56 -17.80 9.66
N PRO A 43 -16.78 -18.32 9.41
CA PRO A 43 -17.87 -17.57 8.79
C PRO A 43 -18.26 -16.27 9.50
N HIS A 44 -17.93 -16.09 10.78
CA HIS A 44 -18.18 -14.86 11.54
C HIS A 44 -17.19 -13.73 11.19
N PHE A 45 -16.08 -14.04 10.51
CA PHE A 45 -15.00 -13.10 10.28
C PHE A 45 -14.81 -12.75 8.79
N PRO A 46 -14.44 -11.49 8.46
CA PRO A 46 -13.95 -11.15 7.13
C PRO A 46 -12.67 -11.90 6.79
N VAL A 47 -12.52 -12.31 5.53
CA VAL A 47 -11.29 -12.96 5.04
C VAL A 47 -10.19 -11.92 4.84
N SER A 48 -9.06 -12.07 5.54
CA SER A 48 -7.87 -11.26 5.29
C SER A 48 -7.28 -11.59 3.92
N ARG A 49 -7.02 -10.56 3.11
CA ARG A 49 -6.49 -10.73 1.74
C ARG A 49 -5.35 -9.77 1.36
N LEU A 50 -5.15 -8.71 2.14
CA LEU A 50 -4.24 -7.63 1.80
C LEU A 50 -3.61 -7.05 3.05
N VAL A 51 -2.29 -6.87 3.02
CA VAL A 51 -1.52 -6.03 3.93
C VAL A 51 -1.17 -4.75 3.18
N CYS A 52 -1.34 -3.60 3.84
CA CYS A 52 -0.95 -2.30 3.30
C CYS A 52 0.12 -1.66 4.18
N LEU A 53 1.22 -1.23 3.59
CA LEU A 53 2.21 -0.35 4.20
C LEU A 53 2.18 1.03 3.54
N GLU A 54 2.80 2.02 4.17
CA GLU A 54 3.00 3.36 3.62
C GLU A 54 4.49 3.71 3.71
N ASP A 55 5.13 4.00 2.57
CA ASP A 55 6.55 4.34 2.51
C ASP A 55 6.83 5.50 1.54
N THR A 56 7.27 6.67 2.00
CA THR A 56 7.55 7.05 3.39
C THR A 56 6.28 7.27 4.22
N HIS A 57 6.30 6.96 5.51
CA HIS A 57 5.13 7.11 6.39
C HIS A 57 4.91 8.56 6.85
N ASN A 58 3.83 9.20 6.36
CA ASN A 58 3.56 10.63 6.55
C ASN A 58 3.34 11.01 8.02
N LEU A 59 2.56 10.23 8.77
CA LEU A 59 2.25 10.52 10.17
C LEU A 59 3.40 10.20 11.14
N CYS A 60 4.50 9.61 10.64
CA CYS A 60 5.71 9.40 11.42
C CYS A 60 6.82 10.41 11.06
N GLY A 61 6.48 11.48 10.33
CA GLY A 61 7.45 12.49 9.90
C GLY A 61 8.24 12.09 8.66
N GLY A 62 7.64 11.29 7.76
CA GLY A 62 8.30 10.86 6.53
C GLY A 62 9.34 9.76 6.75
N ARG A 63 9.14 8.89 7.76
CA ARG A 63 10.05 7.76 8.00
C ARG A 63 10.08 6.82 6.80
N VAL A 64 11.28 6.37 6.49
CA VAL A 64 11.57 5.40 5.44
C VAL A 64 11.54 4.01 6.05
N LEU A 65 10.79 3.10 5.44
CA LEU A 65 10.81 1.69 5.82
C LEU A 65 12.07 1.04 5.27
N ARG A 66 12.71 0.20 6.09
CA ARG A 66 13.90 -0.52 5.66
C ARG A 66 13.51 -1.71 4.76
N PRO A 67 14.25 -2.00 3.66
CA PRO A 67 13.88 -3.08 2.73
C PRO A 67 13.80 -4.47 3.36
N ASP A 68 14.62 -4.77 4.36
CA ASP A 68 14.57 -6.02 5.14
C ASP A 68 13.23 -6.16 5.89
N TYR A 69 12.77 -5.11 6.55
CA TYR A 69 11.44 -5.09 7.17
C TYR A 69 10.31 -5.29 6.15
N VAL A 70 10.40 -4.61 5.00
CA VAL A 70 9.39 -4.78 3.93
C VAL A 70 9.37 -6.23 3.43
N GLN A 71 10.54 -6.86 3.31
CA GLN A 71 10.65 -8.27 2.94
C GLN A 71 10.09 -9.22 4.01
N GLU A 72 10.27 -8.93 5.31
CA GLU A 72 9.64 -9.69 6.40
C GLU A 72 8.12 -9.61 6.32
N VAL A 73 7.56 -8.42 6.09
CA VAL A 73 6.11 -8.24 5.91
C VAL A 73 5.60 -8.96 4.67
N ALA A 74 6.33 -8.89 3.56
CA ALA A 74 5.96 -9.60 2.32
C ALA A 74 5.93 -11.11 2.55
N SER A 75 6.92 -11.65 3.26
CA SER A 75 7.02 -13.07 3.59
C SER A 75 5.86 -13.49 4.51
N LEU A 76 5.56 -12.71 5.55
CA LEU A 76 4.43 -12.96 6.44
C LEU A 76 3.11 -12.93 5.67
N ALA A 77 2.87 -11.90 4.84
CA ALA A 77 1.66 -11.80 4.02
C ALA A 77 1.50 -13.03 3.12
N GLN A 78 2.58 -13.47 2.46
CA GLN A 78 2.59 -14.65 1.61
C GLN A 78 2.20 -15.92 2.39
N THR A 79 2.77 -16.15 3.58
CA THR A 79 2.42 -17.32 4.42
C THR A 79 0.95 -17.33 4.84
N LYS A 80 0.31 -16.16 4.90
CA LYS A 80 -1.12 -16.00 5.24
C LYS A 80 -2.01 -15.87 4.00
N GLY A 81 -1.48 -16.13 2.78
CA GLY A 81 -2.24 -16.05 1.54
C GLY A 81 -2.74 -14.65 1.19
N CYS A 82 -2.06 -13.61 1.70
CA CYS A 82 -2.37 -12.21 1.49
C CYS A 82 -1.37 -11.56 0.53
N ALA A 83 -1.83 -10.56 -0.22
CA ALA A 83 -0.96 -9.70 -1.00
C ALA A 83 -0.38 -8.56 -0.13
N LEU A 84 0.74 -7.98 -0.56
CA LEU A 84 1.31 -6.74 -0.03
C LEU A 84 1.10 -5.59 -1.02
N HIS A 85 0.48 -4.51 -0.56
CA HIS A 85 0.42 -3.22 -1.25
C HIS A 85 1.22 -2.17 -0.48
N ILE A 86 1.94 -1.32 -1.21
CA ILE A 86 2.66 -0.18 -0.62
C ILE A 86 2.07 1.11 -1.16
N ASP A 87 1.62 1.98 -0.25
CA ASP A 87 1.36 3.39 -0.54
C ASP A 87 2.69 4.13 -0.62
N GLY A 88 3.23 4.16 -1.83
CA GLY A 88 4.48 4.79 -2.21
C GLY A 88 4.32 6.24 -2.66
N ALA A 89 3.36 7.00 -2.10
CA ALA A 89 3.13 8.39 -2.48
C ALA A 89 4.42 9.25 -2.48
N ARG A 90 5.42 8.87 -1.67
CA ARG A 90 6.74 9.52 -1.59
C ARG A 90 7.90 8.52 -1.76
N VAL A 91 7.69 7.41 -2.49
CA VAL A 91 8.71 6.35 -2.63
C VAL A 91 10.04 6.86 -3.23
N TRP A 92 10.00 7.92 -4.05
CA TRP A 92 11.22 8.55 -4.57
C TRP A 92 12.10 9.14 -3.46
N HIS A 93 11.52 9.63 -2.37
CA HIS A 93 12.28 10.13 -1.21
C HIS A 93 12.90 8.97 -0.44
N ALA A 94 12.21 7.82 -0.33
CA ALA A 94 12.76 6.61 0.25
C ALA A 94 13.95 6.09 -0.58
N ALA A 95 13.80 6.04 -1.91
CA ALA A 95 14.88 5.66 -2.84
C ALA A 95 16.12 6.55 -2.69
N GLU A 96 15.94 7.87 -2.68
CA GLU A 96 17.02 8.84 -2.47
C GLU A 96 17.68 8.65 -1.10
N PHE A 97 16.88 8.55 -0.03
CA PHE A 97 17.38 8.39 1.34
C PHE A 97 18.17 7.09 1.53
N LEU A 98 17.74 6.00 0.91
CA LEU A 98 18.40 4.69 0.99
C LEU A 98 19.57 4.55 0.01
N GLY A 99 19.67 5.42 -1.00
CA GLY A 99 20.62 5.25 -2.10
C GLY A 99 20.34 3.99 -2.93
N LEU A 100 19.06 3.60 -3.07
CA LEU A 100 18.64 2.37 -3.74
C LEU A 100 17.74 2.65 -4.94
N PRO A 101 17.80 1.81 -5.99
CA PRO A 101 16.78 1.83 -7.04
C PRO A 101 15.43 1.36 -6.47
N LEU A 102 14.30 1.78 -7.06
CA LEU A 102 12.98 1.59 -6.44
C LEU A 102 12.51 0.15 -6.36
N ASP A 103 12.96 -0.68 -7.30
CA ASP A 103 12.71 -2.12 -7.25
C ASP A 103 13.33 -2.78 -6.01
N GLN A 104 14.31 -2.12 -5.37
CA GLN A 104 14.92 -2.55 -4.11
C GLN A 104 14.39 -1.84 -2.86
N VAL A 105 13.63 -0.74 -3.00
CA VAL A 105 13.01 -0.05 -1.86
C VAL A 105 11.83 -0.85 -1.32
N CYS A 106 11.07 -1.48 -2.21
CA CYS A 106 9.80 -2.14 -1.93
C CYS A 106 9.83 -3.64 -2.27
N PRO A 107 10.80 -4.43 -1.76
CA PRO A 107 10.95 -5.81 -2.16
C PRO A 107 9.72 -6.65 -1.78
N GLY A 108 9.32 -7.56 -2.68
CA GLY A 108 8.19 -8.47 -2.45
C GLY A 108 6.80 -7.83 -2.51
N ALA A 109 6.67 -6.52 -2.75
CA ALA A 109 5.37 -5.88 -2.94
C ALA A 109 4.66 -6.39 -4.20
N ASN A 110 3.38 -6.78 -4.07
CA ASN A 110 2.57 -7.19 -5.22
C ASN A 110 2.02 -5.98 -5.99
N SER A 111 1.86 -4.85 -5.32
CA SER A 111 1.46 -3.60 -5.95
C SER A 111 1.99 -2.38 -5.20
N LEU A 112 2.15 -1.29 -5.94
CA LEU A 112 2.68 -0.01 -5.44
C LEU A 112 1.85 1.12 -6.03
N SER A 113 1.42 2.08 -5.22
CA SER A 113 0.92 3.37 -5.72
C SER A 113 1.99 4.44 -5.56
N VAL A 114 2.26 5.22 -6.62
CA VAL A 114 3.20 6.34 -6.58
C VAL A 114 2.50 7.63 -6.97
N CYS A 115 2.86 8.75 -6.34
CA CYS A 115 2.37 10.06 -6.72
C CYS A 115 3.36 10.78 -7.64
N LEU A 116 2.84 11.40 -8.70
CA LEU A 116 3.61 12.25 -9.61
C LEU A 116 3.55 13.73 -9.16
N SER A 117 2.47 14.13 -8.49
CA SER A 117 2.25 15.51 -8.04
C SER A 117 2.86 15.85 -6.68
N LYS A 118 3.93 15.16 -6.30
CA LYS A 118 4.72 15.43 -5.09
C LYS A 118 6.17 15.66 -5.49
N ALA A 119 7.05 14.69 -5.21
CA ALA A 119 8.49 14.75 -5.50
C ALA A 119 8.82 15.12 -6.95
N ILE A 120 8.04 14.60 -7.90
CA ILE A 120 8.28 14.73 -9.34
C ILE A 120 7.78 16.08 -9.89
N GLY A 121 7.00 16.84 -9.13
CA GLY A 121 6.52 18.17 -9.53
C GLY A 121 5.50 18.20 -10.67
N ALA A 122 4.88 17.06 -11.01
CA ALA A 122 3.80 17.04 -11.98
C ALA A 122 2.57 17.81 -11.45
N PRO A 123 1.77 18.46 -12.30
CA PRO A 123 0.61 19.25 -11.84
C PRO A 123 -0.46 18.38 -11.16
N ALA A 124 -0.62 17.13 -11.61
CA ALA A 124 -1.54 16.15 -11.04
C ALA A 124 -1.10 14.74 -11.42
N GLY A 125 -1.62 13.75 -10.69
CA GLY A 125 -1.60 12.36 -11.09
C GLY A 125 -0.84 11.42 -10.15
N SER A 126 -1.26 10.16 -10.22
CA SER A 126 -0.66 9.03 -9.52
C SER A 126 -0.66 7.83 -10.46
N VAL A 127 0.24 6.88 -10.22
CA VAL A 127 0.36 5.63 -10.97
C VAL A 127 0.19 4.48 -9.99
N VAL A 128 -0.57 3.46 -10.39
CA VAL A 128 -0.61 2.16 -9.68
C VAL A 128 0.15 1.14 -10.53
N VAL A 129 1.02 0.37 -9.87
CA VAL A 129 1.90 -0.63 -10.46
C VAL A 129 1.57 -1.99 -9.85
N GLY A 130 1.66 -3.04 -10.64
CA GLY A 130 1.43 -4.43 -10.24
C GLY A 130 1.45 -5.34 -11.48
N ASP A 131 1.11 -6.61 -11.29
CA ASP A 131 1.06 -7.56 -12.40
C ASP A 131 -0.05 -7.22 -13.43
N SER A 132 0.00 -7.88 -14.60
CA SER A 132 -0.96 -7.63 -15.68
C SER A 132 -2.42 -7.93 -15.31
N ALA A 133 -2.66 -8.95 -14.47
CA ALA A 133 -4.00 -9.33 -14.06
C ALA A 133 -4.59 -8.31 -13.08
N PHE A 134 -3.77 -7.81 -12.15
CA PHE A 134 -4.09 -6.72 -11.25
C PHE A 134 -4.37 -5.43 -12.01
N ILE A 135 -3.51 -5.04 -12.95
CA ILE A 135 -3.69 -3.81 -13.74
C ILE A 135 -4.94 -3.89 -14.62
N ALA A 136 -5.27 -5.06 -15.17
CA ALA A 136 -6.53 -5.24 -15.92
C ALA A 136 -7.76 -4.95 -15.05
N LYS A 137 -7.79 -5.46 -13.80
CA LYS A 137 -8.86 -5.16 -12.83
C LYS A 137 -8.88 -3.68 -12.44
N ALA A 138 -7.71 -3.12 -12.12
CA ALA A 138 -7.56 -1.71 -11.74
C ALA A 138 -8.07 -0.76 -12.84
N ARG A 139 -7.81 -1.06 -14.12
CA ARG A 139 -8.32 -0.26 -15.25
C ARG A 139 -9.85 -0.28 -15.35
N ARG A 140 -10.50 -1.42 -15.07
CA ARG A 140 -11.97 -1.51 -15.05
C ARG A 140 -12.54 -0.68 -13.89
N LEU A 141 -11.98 -0.81 -12.69
CA LEU A 141 -12.40 -0.03 -11.52
C LEU A 141 -12.18 1.46 -11.74
N ARG A 142 -11.04 1.86 -12.33
CA ARG A 142 -10.77 3.26 -12.69
C ARG A 142 -11.87 3.84 -13.58
N LYS A 143 -12.42 3.05 -14.52
CA LYS A 143 -13.53 3.51 -15.37
C LYS A 143 -14.83 3.65 -14.58
N ALA A 144 -15.15 2.69 -13.71
CA ALA A 144 -16.33 2.73 -12.84
C ALA A 144 -16.30 3.92 -11.87
N LEU A 145 -15.12 4.23 -11.33
CA LEU A 145 -14.90 5.35 -10.41
C LEU A 145 -14.72 6.71 -11.11
N GLY A 146 -14.93 6.79 -12.43
CA GLY A 146 -14.85 8.06 -13.17
C GLY A 146 -13.44 8.55 -13.53
N GLY A 147 -12.38 7.83 -13.16
CA GLY A 147 -10.97 8.20 -13.47
C GLY A 147 -10.53 7.94 -14.92
N GLY A 148 -11.44 7.54 -15.81
CA GLY A 148 -11.17 7.27 -17.22
C GLY A 148 -11.22 8.54 -18.08
N MET A 149 -10.25 9.43 -17.89
CA MET A 149 -10.16 10.74 -18.56
C MET A 149 -9.97 10.64 -20.08
N ARG A 150 -10.35 11.70 -20.79
CA ARG A 150 -9.97 11.99 -22.19
C ARG A 150 -9.22 13.32 -22.23
N GLN A 151 -8.55 13.60 -23.34
CA GLN A 151 -7.99 14.91 -23.61
C GLN A 151 -9.13 15.93 -23.71
N SER A 152 -9.04 17.00 -22.93
CA SER A 152 -9.96 18.14 -22.92
C SER A 152 -9.17 19.42 -23.15
#